data_AF-A0A023ERS3-F1
#
_entry.id   AF-A0A023ERS3-F1
#
_cell.length_a   1.000
_cell.length_b   1.000
_cell.length_c   1.000
_cell.angle_alpha   90.00
_cell.angle_beta   90.00
_cell.angle_gamma   90.00
#
_symmetry.space_group_name_H-M   'P 1'
#
loop_
_entity.id
_entity.type
_entity.pdbx_description
1 polymer ?
#
loop_
_entity_poly.entity_id
_entity_poly.type
_entity_poly.pdbx_seq_one_letter_code
_entity_poly.pdbx_strand_id
1 'polypeptide(L)'
;PTINSSNPLSARSNCSGYSPYPVSSETSPSAKRKNWNFKNSWSASPLPTQGKGHGGKPERANGTNVLLQAYISQLKLEGFALMADMVYVTQSAARLLRAIFEIVLHREWAQLADKCLTLCKMIDRRMWQSMSPLRQFRKMPEEIVKKIEKKNFPWERLYDLEANEIGELIRVPKLGKTIYKYVHQFPKLELSTHIQPITRSTLRVELTITPDFQWDEKIHGQSEAFWILVEDVDSEVILHHEYFLLKAKYCQDDHLVKFFVPVFEPLPPQYFLRIVSDRWIGAETQLPVSFRHLILPEKNLPPTELLDLQPLPISALREPNFEGLYMDKFPQFNPIQTQVFNAVYNSEDNVFVGAPTGSGKTTIAEFAVLRMLQQNPHGRVVYLVSRDSLAELVFMDWHQKFGLTSGLQGRQAD
;
A
#
# COMPACT_ATOMS: atom_id res chain seq x y z
N PRO A 1 18.93 -10.26 14.98
CA PRO A 1 17.79 -11.18 14.77
C PRO A 1 17.70 -11.58 13.29
N THR A 2 18.33 -12.70 12.94
CA THR A 2 18.19 -13.34 11.62
C THR A 2 16.79 -13.97 11.55
N ILE A 3 15.89 -13.32 10.80
CA ILE A 3 14.57 -13.89 10.51
C ILE A 3 14.78 -14.86 9.35
N ASN A 4 14.74 -16.15 9.63
CA ASN A 4 14.85 -17.19 8.60
C ASN A 4 13.51 -17.24 7.84
N SER A 5 13.54 -17.08 6.51
CA SER A 5 12.36 -16.99 5.63
C SER A 5 11.45 -18.23 5.66
N SER A 6 11.96 -19.34 6.19
CA SER A 6 11.29 -20.62 6.35
C SER A 6 10.53 -20.77 7.67
N ASN A 7 10.77 -19.93 8.70
CA ASN A 7 10.14 -20.12 10.00
C ASN A 7 10.05 -18.82 10.83
N PRO A 8 9.01 -17.99 10.63
CA PRO A 8 8.81 -16.74 11.40
C PRO A 8 8.67 -16.98 12.91
N LEU A 9 8.29 -18.20 13.30
CA LEU A 9 8.08 -18.59 14.69
C LEU A 9 9.40 -18.74 15.48
N SER A 10 10.55 -18.94 14.82
CA SER A 10 11.86 -19.02 15.49
C SER A 10 12.41 -17.65 15.90
N ALA A 11 12.04 -16.58 15.18
CA ALA A 11 12.37 -15.21 15.57
C ALA A 11 11.62 -14.79 16.85
N ARG A 12 10.39 -15.32 17.04
CA ARG A 12 9.54 -15.04 18.20
C ARG A 12 10.08 -15.62 19.51
N SER A 13 10.78 -16.75 19.46
CA SER A 13 11.37 -17.37 20.65
C SER A 13 12.47 -16.54 21.33
N ASN A 14 13.01 -15.53 20.64
CA ASN A 14 14.12 -14.70 21.12
C ASN A 14 13.70 -13.28 21.56
N CYS A 15 12.38 -12.98 21.64
CA CYS A 15 11.91 -11.67 22.09
C CYS A 15 12.12 -11.45 23.60
N SER A 16 12.66 -10.29 23.98
CA SER A 16 13.00 -9.88 25.37
C SER A 16 11.80 -9.78 26.33
N GLY A 17 10.56 -9.84 25.83
CA GLY A 17 9.36 -10.00 26.67
C GLY A 17 9.28 -11.33 27.43
N TYR A 18 10.23 -12.25 27.18
CA TYR A 18 10.36 -13.53 27.84
C TYR A 18 11.74 -13.68 28.51
N SER A 19 12.01 -13.00 29.64
CA SER A 19 13.10 -13.36 30.60
C SER A 19 13.00 -12.61 31.95
N PRO A 20 13.39 -13.20 33.12
CA PRO A 20 13.45 -14.61 33.50
C PRO A 20 12.62 -14.93 34.76
N TYR A 21 11.95 -16.09 34.79
CA TYR A 21 11.77 -16.85 36.03
C TYR A 21 12.57 -18.15 35.91
N PRO A 22 13.20 -18.62 37.00
CA PRO A 22 14.05 -19.81 36.96
C PRO A 22 13.18 -21.02 36.61
N VAL A 23 13.65 -21.82 35.65
CA VAL A 23 13.18 -23.21 35.55
C VAL A 23 13.76 -23.89 36.78
N SER A 24 12.95 -24.05 37.81
CA SER A 24 13.27 -24.96 38.89
C SER A 24 13.53 -26.33 38.26
N SER A 25 14.68 -26.90 38.61
CA SER A 25 15.03 -28.28 38.35
C SER A 25 14.10 -29.19 39.16
N GLU A 26 12.82 -29.23 38.81
CA GLU A 26 11.87 -30.12 39.45
C GLU A 26 11.91 -31.47 38.75
N THR A 27 12.60 -32.41 39.39
CA THR A 27 12.56 -33.86 39.14
C THR A 27 11.23 -34.47 39.61
N SER A 28 10.10 -33.80 39.32
CA SER A 28 8.77 -34.21 39.75
C SER A 28 8.07 -35.07 38.65
N PRO A 29 7.16 -35.99 39.03
CA PRO A 29 6.34 -36.74 38.07
C PRO A 29 5.57 -35.85 37.09
N SER A 30 5.21 -34.64 37.51
CA SER A 30 4.57 -33.59 36.70
C SER A 30 5.48 -33.07 35.58
N ALA A 31 6.80 -32.96 35.79
CA ALA A 31 7.75 -32.59 34.73
C ALA A 31 7.90 -33.69 33.67
N LYS A 32 7.87 -34.98 34.07
CA LYS A 32 7.87 -36.12 33.14
C LYS A 32 6.58 -36.16 32.31
N ARG A 33 5.43 -35.88 32.93
CA ARG A 33 4.13 -35.80 32.24
C ARG A 33 4.06 -34.62 31.28
N LYS A 34 4.61 -33.46 31.67
CA LYS A 34 4.81 -32.31 30.77
C LYS A 34 5.64 -32.69 29.55
N ASN A 35 6.78 -33.38 29.74
CA ASN A 35 7.64 -33.81 28.65
C ASN A 35 6.99 -34.84 27.70
N TRP A 36 6.09 -35.69 28.22
CA TRP A 36 5.34 -36.68 27.43
C TRP A 36 4.23 -36.03 26.59
N ASN A 37 3.40 -35.15 27.19
CA ASN A 37 2.40 -34.37 26.46
C ASN A 37 3.04 -33.43 25.44
N PHE A 38 4.21 -32.88 25.77
CA PHE A 38 5.00 -32.06 24.87
C PHE A 38 5.49 -32.85 23.67
N LYS A 39 6.04 -34.07 23.86
CA LYS A 39 6.45 -34.97 22.76
C LYS A 39 5.29 -35.38 21.84
N ASN A 40 4.12 -35.70 22.40
CA ASN A 40 2.93 -36.05 21.61
C ASN A 40 2.37 -34.86 20.81
N SER A 41 2.44 -33.65 21.38
CA SER A 41 2.09 -32.42 20.67
C SER A 41 3.14 -32.07 19.61
N TRP A 42 4.42 -32.38 19.87
CA TRP A 42 5.54 -32.22 18.94
C TRP A 42 5.36 -33.03 17.66
N SER A 43 4.91 -34.28 17.78
CA SER A 43 4.65 -35.14 16.62
C SER A 43 3.39 -34.77 15.83
N ALA A 44 2.50 -33.94 16.41
CA ALA A 44 1.28 -33.46 15.77
C ALA A 44 1.37 -32.02 15.23
N SER A 45 2.52 -31.37 15.41
CA SER A 45 2.78 -30.00 14.95
C SER A 45 2.84 -29.93 13.42
N PRO A 46 1.94 -29.16 12.75
CA PRO A 46 1.96 -29.03 11.29
C PRO A 46 3.14 -28.24 10.76
N LEU A 47 3.80 -27.40 11.58
CA LEU A 47 4.99 -26.65 11.18
C LEU A 47 6.26 -27.20 11.84
N PRO A 48 7.35 -27.45 11.07
CA PRO A 48 8.60 -27.95 11.63
C PRO A 48 9.19 -26.94 12.63
N THR A 49 9.55 -27.38 13.84
CA THR A 49 10.30 -26.56 14.79
C THR A 49 11.79 -26.81 14.59
N GLN A 50 12.56 -25.82 14.14
CA GLN A 50 14.02 -25.92 14.12
C GLN A 50 14.59 -25.51 15.48
N GLY A 51 15.32 -26.44 16.12
CA GLY A 51 15.94 -26.23 17.43
C GLY A 51 16.19 -27.54 18.17
N LYS A 52 17.12 -28.37 17.70
CA LYS A 52 17.70 -29.40 18.58
C LYS A 52 18.87 -28.73 19.32
N GLY A 53 18.64 -28.31 20.56
CA GLY A 53 19.74 -27.89 21.43
C GLY A 53 20.76 -29.02 21.60
N HIS A 54 22.04 -28.67 21.77
CA HIS A 54 23.07 -29.61 22.20
C HIS A 54 22.60 -30.33 23.49
N GLY A 55 22.45 -31.66 23.43
CA GLY A 55 22.05 -32.49 24.57
C GLY A 55 20.59 -32.99 24.58
N GLY A 56 19.81 -32.82 23.51
CA GLY A 56 18.52 -33.53 23.36
C GLY A 56 17.38 -33.05 24.28
N LYS A 57 17.54 -31.91 24.98
CA LYS A 57 16.45 -31.23 25.68
C LYS A 57 15.76 -30.23 24.76
N PRO A 58 14.41 -30.14 24.76
CA PRO A 58 13.71 -29.11 23.99
C PRO A 58 14.06 -27.73 24.56
N GLU A 59 14.51 -26.84 23.69
CA GLU A 59 14.77 -25.44 24.00
C GLU A 59 13.46 -24.74 24.38
N ARG A 60 13.49 -23.74 25.29
CA ARG A 60 12.27 -23.01 25.73
C ARG A 60 11.49 -22.42 24.54
N ALA A 61 12.23 -22.03 23.50
CA ALA A 61 11.73 -21.63 22.20
C ALA A 61 10.74 -22.63 21.57
N ASN A 62 11.08 -23.92 21.61
CA ASN A 62 10.24 -24.99 21.10
C ASN A 62 8.97 -25.14 21.96
N GLY A 63 9.10 -24.91 23.27
CA GLY A 63 8.00 -24.85 24.23
C GLY A 63 6.86 -23.96 23.76
N THR A 64 7.18 -22.68 23.56
CA THR A 64 6.23 -21.64 23.14
C THR A 64 5.65 -21.90 21.75
N ASN A 65 6.48 -22.36 20.81
CA ASN A 65 6.03 -22.65 19.45
C ASN A 65 4.96 -23.75 19.43
N VAL A 66 5.22 -24.86 20.14
CA VAL A 66 4.31 -26.01 20.19
C VAL A 66 3.02 -25.67 20.91
N LEU A 67 3.08 -24.88 22.00
CA LEU A 67 1.89 -24.40 22.68
C LEU A 67 1.02 -23.52 21.78
N LEU A 68 1.64 -22.67 20.94
CA LEU A 68 0.92 -21.86 19.97
C LEU A 68 0.27 -22.72 18.88
N GLN A 69 1.00 -23.69 18.33
CA GLN A 69 0.45 -24.61 17.34
C GLN A 69 -0.70 -25.46 17.92
N ALA A 70 -0.55 -25.95 19.15
CA ALA A 70 -1.60 -26.66 19.88
C ALA A 70 -2.84 -25.79 20.11
N TYR A 71 -2.63 -24.49 20.38
CA TYR A 71 -3.71 -23.52 20.53
C TYR A 71 -4.49 -23.33 19.22
N ILE A 72 -3.81 -23.16 18.08
CA ILE A 72 -4.43 -23.00 16.75
C ILE A 72 -5.16 -24.29 16.35
N SER A 73 -4.59 -25.45 16.66
CA SER A 73 -5.20 -26.78 16.42
C SER A 73 -6.33 -27.14 17.39
N GLN A 74 -6.63 -26.29 18.39
CA GLN A 74 -7.65 -26.53 19.42
C GLN A 74 -7.43 -27.84 20.20
N LEU A 75 -6.18 -28.25 20.42
CA LEU A 75 -5.85 -29.46 21.16
C LEU A 75 -6.17 -29.28 22.64
N LYS A 76 -6.80 -30.30 23.25
CA LYS A 76 -7.00 -30.36 24.69
C LYS A 76 -5.72 -30.83 25.36
N LEU A 77 -5.06 -29.93 26.08
CA LEU A 77 -3.84 -30.25 26.84
C LEU A 77 -4.20 -30.67 28.26
N GLU A 78 -3.68 -31.81 28.70
CA GLU A 78 -3.81 -32.24 30.09
C GLU A 78 -2.73 -31.61 30.97
N GLY A 79 -3.15 -30.98 32.06
CA GLY A 79 -2.28 -30.40 33.08
C GLY A 79 -2.45 -28.88 33.25
N PHE A 80 -2.73 -28.46 34.48
CA PHE A 80 -3.03 -27.06 34.83
C PHE A 80 -1.92 -26.09 34.40
N ALA A 81 -0.65 -26.45 34.64
CA ALA A 81 0.48 -25.60 34.29
C ALA A 81 0.62 -25.36 32.77
N LEU A 82 0.42 -26.39 31.93
CA LEU A 82 0.52 -26.25 30.47
C LEU A 82 -0.62 -25.40 29.90
N MET A 83 -1.82 -25.50 30.48
CA MET A 83 -2.95 -24.65 30.09
C MET A 83 -2.70 -23.19 30.47
N ALA A 84 -2.15 -22.92 31.66
CA ALA A 84 -1.78 -21.57 32.07
C ALA A 84 -0.72 -20.97 31.14
N ASP A 85 0.33 -21.73 30.80
CA ASP A 85 1.37 -21.33 29.86
C ASP A 85 0.80 -21.02 28.45
N MET A 86 -0.11 -21.86 27.95
CA MET A 86 -0.78 -21.65 26.66
C MET A 86 -1.59 -20.35 26.63
N VAL A 87 -2.36 -20.06 27.69
CA VAL A 87 -3.14 -18.82 27.80
C VAL A 87 -2.21 -17.61 27.82
N TYR A 88 -1.13 -17.65 28.61
CA TYR A 88 -0.15 -16.57 28.66
C TYR A 88 0.51 -16.30 27.30
N VAL A 89 0.95 -17.35 26.60
CA VAL A 89 1.58 -17.23 25.28
C VAL A 89 0.64 -16.63 24.24
N THR A 90 -0.65 -17.00 24.29
CA THR A 90 -1.65 -16.59 23.30
C THR A 90 -2.16 -15.17 23.52
N GLN A 91 -2.30 -14.71 24.77
CA GLN A 91 -2.67 -13.32 25.09
C GLN A 91 -1.69 -12.27 24.54
N SER A 92 -0.41 -12.63 24.47
CA SER A 92 0.64 -11.77 23.90
C SER A 92 0.90 -12.07 22.42
N ALA A 93 0.48 -13.24 21.91
CA ALA A 93 0.77 -13.70 20.57
C ALA A 93 0.28 -12.77 19.47
N ALA A 94 -1.00 -12.37 19.55
CA ALA A 94 -1.64 -11.57 18.51
C ALA A 94 -0.94 -10.21 18.36
N ARG A 95 -0.67 -9.52 19.47
CA ARG A 95 0.01 -8.22 19.48
C ARG A 95 1.45 -8.29 18.97
N LEU A 96 2.20 -9.31 19.38
CA LEU A 96 3.58 -9.49 18.93
C LEU A 96 3.65 -9.81 17.44
N LEU A 97 2.78 -10.69 16.94
CA LEU A 97 2.75 -11.01 15.52
C LEU A 97 2.24 -9.85 14.68
N ARG A 98 1.31 -9.04 15.21
CA ARG A 98 0.89 -7.81 14.53
C ARG A 98 2.03 -6.81 14.39
N ALA A 99 2.83 -6.62 15.43
CA ALA A 99 4.03 -5.79 15.37
C ALA A 99 5.06 -6.32 14.36
N ILE A 100 5.25 -7.66 14.30
CA ILE A 100 6.12 -8.27 13.29
C ILE A 100 5.57 -8.02 11.88
N PHE A 101 4.26 -8.20 11.67
CA PHE A 101 3.62 -7.92 10.39
C PHE A 101 3.86 -6.48 9.95
N GLU A 102 3.66 -5.49 10.82
CA GLU A 102 3.90 -4.08 10.51
C GLU A 102 5.36 -3.79 10.16
N ILE A 103 6.33 -4.35 10.90
CA ILE A 103 7.75 -4.22 10.59
C ILE A 103 8.08 -4.80 9.21
N VAL A 104 7.51 -5.96 8.88
CA VAL A 104 7.77 -6.68 7.63
C VAL A 104 7.10 -5.99 6.44
N LEU A 105 5.90 -5.45 6.64
CA LEU A 105 5.17 -4.65 5.66
C LEU A 105 5.94 -3.36 5.32
N HIS A 106 6.46 -2.65 6.33
CA HIS A 106 7.32 -1.46 6.12
C HIS A 106 8.68 -1.78 5.50
N ARG A 107 9.15 -3.02 5.60
CA ARG A 107 10.35 -3.52 4.91
C ARG A 107 10.08 -4.08 3.52
N GLU A 108 8.83 -4.06 3.09
CA GLU A 108 8.39 -4.46 1.75
C GLU A 108 8.63 -5.94 1.43
N TRP A 109 8.68 -6.82 2.44
CA TRP A 109 8.88 -8.26 2.23
C TRP A 109 7.53 -8.99 2.05
N ALA A 110 7.11 -9.21 0.80
CA ALA A 110 5.77 -9.71 0.46
C ALA A 110 5.47 -11.10 1.05
N GLN A 111 6.33 -12.09 0.78
CA GLN A 111 6.16 -13.46 1.29
C GLN A 111 6.08 -13.53 2.82
N LEU A 112 6.89 -12.74 3.52
CA LEU A 112 6.90 -12.76 4.97
C LEU A 112 5.70 -11.98 5.54
N ALA A 113 5.30 -10.88 4.91
CA ALA A 113 4.13 -10.11 5.29
C ALA A 113 2.88 -10.98 5.20
N ASP A 114 2.73 -11.74 4.12
CA ASP A 114 1.65 -12.71 3.94
C ASP A 114 1.61 -13.74 5.07
N LYS A 115 2.72 -14.44 5.32
CA LYS A 115 2.82 -15.45 6.38
C LYS A 115 2.51 -14.86 7.76
N CYS A 116 3.01 -13.65 8.05
CA CYS A 116 2.77 -12.96 9.31
C CYS A 116 1.30 -12.57 9.48
N LEU A 117 0.67 -12.01 8.45
CA LEU A 117 -0.75 -11.67 8.46
C LEU A 117 -1.62 -12.92 8.65
N THR A 118 -1.31 -13.99 7.91
CA THR A 118 -2.02 -15.25 8.03
C THR A 118 -1.85 -15.88 9.41
N LEU A 119 -0.66 -15.82 10.01
CA LEU A 119 -0.43 -16.24 11.40
C LEU A 119 -1.26 -15.42 12.40
N CYS A 120 -1.40 -14.09 12.20
CA CYS A 120 -2.25 -13.25 13.05
C CYS A 120 -3.70 -13.77 13.00
N LYS A 121 -4.24 -13.96 11.79
CA LYS A 121 -5.60 -14.47 11.60
C LYS A 121 -5.80 -15.87 12.18
N MET A 122 -4.84 -16.78 11.99
CA MET A 122 -4.92 -18.15 12.50
C MET A 122 -4.98 -18.21 14.03
N ILE A 123 -4.32 -17.27 14.71
CA ILE A 123 -4.38 -17.15 16.17
C ILE A 123 -5.71 -16.56 16.61
N ASP A 124 -6.17 -15.47 15.98
CA ASP A 124 -7.43 -14.81 16.34
C ASP A 124 -8.65 -15.69 16.06
N ARG A 125 -8.64 -16.42 14.95
CA ARG A 125 -9.72 -17.35 14.55
C ARG A 125 -9.53 -18.75 15.12
N ARG A 126 -8.36 -19.04 15.70
CA ARG A 126 -8.02 -20.34 16.30
C ARG A 126 -8.26 -21.51 15.35
N MET A 127 -7.76 -21.37 14.13
CA MET A 127 -7.87 -22.35 13.04
C MET A 127 -6.71 -22.20 12.06
N TRP A 128 -6.41 -23.25 11.30
CA TRP A 128 -5.39 -23.22 10.25
C TRP A 128 -5.98 -22.76 8.91
N GLN A 129 -5.14 -22.18 8.04
CA GLN A 129 -5.53 -21.79 6.68
C GLN A 129 -6.02 -22.94 5.80
N SER A 130 -5.57 -24.17 6.08
CA SER A 130 -5.97 -25.38 5.33
C SER A 130 -7.37 -25.86 5.68
N MET A 131 -7.96 -25.33 6.74
CA MET A 131 -9.33 -25.65 7.14
C MET A 131 -10.33 -24.81 6.35
N SER A 132 -11.58 -25.29 6.25
CA SER A 132 -12.61 -24.57 5.50
C SER A 132 -12.91 -23.20 6.11
N PRO A 133 -13.01 -22.12 5.29
CA PRO A 133 -13.40 -20.80 5.76
C PRO A 133 -14.73 -20.76 6.50
N LEU A 134 -15.62 -21.76 6.28
CA LEU A 134 -16.90 -21.89 6.98
C LEU A 134 -16.78 -22.01 8.50
N ARG A 135 -15.63 -22.45 9.01
CA ARG A 135 -15.37 -22.51 10.47
C ARG A 135 -15.45 -21.14 11.14
N GLN A 136 -15.25 -20.06 10.39
CA GLN A 136 -15.29 -18.69 10.91
C GLN A 136 -16.71 -18.26 11.30
N PHE A 137 -17.75 -18.92 10.75
CA PHE A 137 -19.14 -18.70 11.13
C PHE A 137 -19.49 -19.52 12.38
N ARG A 138 -19.47 -18.90 13.56
CA ARG A 138 -19.71 -19.54 14.87
C ARG A 138 -21.03 -20.32 15.01
N LYS A 139 -22.02 -20.04 14.15
CA LYS A 139 -23.33 -20.71 14.15
C LYS A 139 -23.34 -22.01 13.35
N MET A 140 -22.28 -22.30 12.59
CA MET A 140 -22.18 -23.51 11.78
C MET A 140 -21.76 -24.71 12.65
N PRO A 141 -22.50 -25.85 12.61
CA PRO A 141 -22.09 -27.04 13.34
C PRO A 141 -20.76 -27.61 12.82
N GLU A 142 -19.83 -27.90 13.73
CA GLU A 142 -18.50 -28.42 13.36
C GLU A 142 -18.56 -29.76 12.61
N GLU A 143 -19.55 -30.61 12.89
CA GLU A 143 -19.73 -31.89 12.20
C GLU A 143 -19.93 -31.71 10.69
N ILE A 144 -20.64 -30.65 10.31
CA ILE A 144 -20.94 -30.33 8.91
C ILE A 144 -19.68 -29.81 8.22
N VAL A 145 -18.93 -28.93 8.89
CA VAL A 145 -17.67 -28.43 8.34
C VAL A 145 -16.66 -29.57 8.14
N LYS A 146 -16.55 -30.49 9.11
CA LYS A 146 -15.70 -31.70 8.96
C LYS A 146 -16.13 -32.59 7.80
N LYS A 147 -17.44 -32.71 7.51
CA LYS A 147 -17.93 -33.44 6.33
C LYS A 147 -17.52 -32.76 5.02
N ILE A 148 -17.55 -31.43 4.96
CA ILE A 148 -17.11 -30.67 3.78
C ILE A 148 -15.60 -30.82 3.58
N GLU A 149 -14.81 -30.66 4.65
CA GLU A 149 -13.35 -30.83 4.60
C GLU A 149 -12.96 -32.25 4.18
N LYS A 150 -13.68 -33.28 4.64
CA LYS A 150 -13.44 -34.68 4.23
C LYS A 150 -13.65 -34.91 2.73
N LYS A 151 -14.51 -34.12 2.08
CA LYS A 151 -14.74 -34.19 0.63
C LYS A 151 -13.68 -33.46 -0.19
N ASN A 152 -12.84 -32.64 0.46
CA ASN A 152 -11.79 -31.83 -0.17
C ASN A 152 -12.29 -31.04 -1.40
N PHE A 153 -13.51 -30.51 -1.30
CA PHE A 153 -14.12 -29.72 -2.37
C PHE A 153 -13.56 -28.28 -2.32
N PRO A 154 -13.06 -27.73 -3.44
CA PRO A 154 -12.52 -26.36 -3.48
C PRO A 154 -13.54 -25.32 -3.01
N TRP A 155 -13.09 -24.35 -2.22
CA TRP A 155 -13.94 -23.28 -1.69
C TRP A 155 -14.62 -22.48 -2.80
N GLU A 156 -13.85 -22.07 -3.82
CA GLU A 156 -14.35 -21.24 -4.94
C GLU A 156 -15.52 -21.89 -5.71
N ARG A 157 -15.52 -23.23 -5.83
CA ARG A 157 -16.57 -23.96 -6.52
C ARG A 157 -17.91 -23.94 -5.78
N LEU A 158 -17.93 -23.56 -4.49
CA LEU A 158 -19.19 -23.44 -3.74
C LEU A 158 -20.00 -22.21 -4.16
N TYR A 159 -19.40 -21.22 -4.81
CA TYR A 159 -20.11 -20.06 -5.35
C TYR A 159 -20.94 -20.42 -6.60
N ASP A 160 -20.50 -21.42 -7.37
CA ASP A 160 -21.18 -21.86 -8.59
C ASP A 160 -22.43 -22.70 -8.33
N LEU A 161 -22.60 -23.22 -7.11
CA LEU A 161 -23.63 -24.21 -6.77
C LEU A 161 -24.88 -23.58 -6.16
N GLU A 162 -26.03 -24.11 -6.49
CA GLU A 162 -27.29 -23.75 -5.85
C GLU A 162 -27.43 -24.36 -4.44
N ALA A 163 -28.31 -23.77 -3.63
CA ALA A 163 -28.58 -24.24 -2.26
C ALA A 163 -29.01 -25.72 -2.19
N ASN A 164 -29.71 -26.23 -3.21
CA ASN A 164 -30.14 -27.63 -3.28
C ASN A 164 -28.95 -28.56 -3.55
N GLU A 165 -28.10 -28.20 -4.50
CA GLU A 165 -26.90 -28.95 -4.90
C GLU A 165 -25.89 -29.00 -3.76
N ILE A 166 -25.68 -27.90 -3.03
CA ILE A 166 -24.84 -27.88 -1.81
C ILE A 166 -25.40 -28.83 -0.75
N GLY A 167 -26.73 -28.85 -0.59
CA GLY A 167 -27.41 -29.75 0.34
C GLY A 167 -27.22 -31.23 0.00
N GLU A 168 -27.31 -31.58 -1.28
CA GLU A 168 -27.06 -32.93 -1.80
C GLU A 168 -25.57 -33.31 -1.69
N LEU A 169 -24.68 -32.37 -2.05
CA LEU A 169 -23.24 -32.52 -1.91
C LEU A 169 -22.85 -32.83 -0.47
N ILE A 170 -23.53 -32.30 0.54
CA ILE A 170 -23.21 -32.59 1.95
C ILE A 170 -24.00 -33.79 2.49
N ARG A 171 -24.94 -34.32 1.70
CA ARG A 171 -25.94 -35.34 2.09
C ARG A 171 -26.82 -34.88 3.27
N VAL A 172 -27.02 -33.56 3.39
CA VAL A 172 -27.86 -32.93 4.42
C VAL A 172 -28.63 -31.76 3.77
N PRO A 173 -29.72 -32.04 3.03
CA PRO A 173 -30.40 -31.03 2.21
C PRO A 173 -30.94 -29.85 3.02
N LYS A 174 -31.37 -30.08 4.27
CA LYS A 174 -31.87 -29.02 5.17
C LYS A 174 -30.86 -27.90 5.42
N LEU A 175 -29.56 -28.19 5.39
CA LEU A 175 -28.51 -27.21 5.67
C LEU A 175 -27.93 -26.55 4.41
N GLY A 176 -28.31 -27.02 3.23
CA GLY A 176 -27.85 -26.46 1.96
C GLY A 176 -28.12 -24.96 1.85
N LYS A 177 -29.34 -24.53 2.22
CA LYS A 177 -29.73 -23.10 2.26
C LYS A 177 -28.87 -22.27 3.22
N THR A 178 -28.55 -22.82 4.39
CA THR A 178 -27.74 -22.12 5.39
C THR A 178 -26.29 -21.96 4.92
N ILE A 179 -25.74 -22.98 4.28
CA ILE A 179 -24.36 -22.95 3.76
C ILE A 179 -24.28 -22.02 2.57
N TYR A 180 -25.24 -22.10 1.63
CA TYR A 180 -25.37 -21.18 0.51
C TYR A 180 -25.37 -19.72 1.00
N LYS A 181 -26.18 -19.42 2.03
CA LYS A 181 -26.19 -18.10 2.67
C LYS A 181 -24.82 -17.70 3.20
N TYR A 182 -24.12 -18.56 3.93
CA TYR A 182 -22.80 -18.21 4.49
C TYR A 182 -21.70 -18.07 3.45
N VAL A 183 -21.76 -18.83 2.36
CA VAL A 183 -20.84 -18.68 1.23
C VAL A 183 -21.01 -17.29 0.62
N HIS A 184 -22.25 -16.83 0.38
CA HIS A 184 -22.52 -15.49 -0.16
C HIS A 184 -22.34 -14.36 0.84
N GLN A 185 -22.28 -14.65 2.15
CA GLN A 185 -21.91 -13.68 3.18
C GLN A 185 -20.41 -13.61 3.42
N PHE A 186 -19.61 -14.52 2.86
CA PHE A 186 -18.17 -14.50 3.05
C PHE A 186 -17.56 -13.31 2.30
N PRO A 187 -16.70 -12.48 2.94
CA PRO A 187 -16.15 -11.30 2.27
C PRO A 187 -15.32 -11.67 1.04
N LYS A 188 -15.80 -11.24 -0.12
CA LYS A 188 -15.16 -11.41 -1.43
C LYS A 188 -15.19 -10.07 -2.15
N LEU A 189 -14.08 -9.70 -2.78
CA LEU A 189 -13.94 -8.43 -3.50
C LEU A 189 -13.51 -8.73 -4.93
N GLU A 190 -14.22 -8.20 -5.90
CA GLU A 190 -13.81 -8.23 -7.30
C GLU A 190 -12.94 -7.01 -7.61
N LEU A 191 -11.90 -7.25 -8.39
CA LEU A 191 -10.86 -6.26 -8.68
C LEU A 191 -10.81 -6.02 -10.17
N SER A 192 -10.90 -4.75 -10.57
CA SER A 192 -10.59 -4.34 -11.93
C SER A 192 -9.58 -3.20 -11.90
N THR A 193 -8.63 -3.23 -12.82
CA THR A 193 -7.55 -2.24 -12.87
C THR A 193 -7.50 -1.53 -14.21
N HIS A 194 -7.22 -0.24 -14.14
CA HIS A 194 -6.94 0.59 -15.29
C HIS A 194 -5.55 1.22 -15.11
N ILE A 195 -4.63 0.92 -16.03
CA ILE A 195 -3.22 1.29 -15.93
C ILE A 195 -2.96 2.47 -16.86
N GLN A 196 -2.35 3.52 -16.34
CA GLN A 196 -1.97 4.70 -17.11
C GLN A 196 -0.47 4.98 -16.95
N PRO A 197 0.33 4.83 -18.02
CA PRO A 197 1.74 5.22 -18.01
C PRO A 197 1.88 6.73 -17.83
N ILE A 198 2.57 7.17 -16.78
CA ILE A 198 2.87 8.61 -16.57
C ILE A 198 4.25 8.93 -17.10
N THR A 199 5.23 8.09 -16.75
CA THR A 199 6.59 8.16 -17.24
C THR A 199 7.06 6.73 -17.58
N ARG A 200 8.28 6.60 -18.10
CA ARG A 200 8.89 5.28 -18.31
C ARG A 200 9.15 4.50 -17.01
N SER A 201 9.21 5.19 -15.88
CA SER A 201 9.53 4.62 -14.57
C SER A 201 8.35 4.60 -13.59
N THR A 202 7.19 5.12 -13.98
CA THR A 202 6.05 5.28 -13.06
C THR A 202 4.74 5.06 -13.80
N LEU A 203 3.95 4.12 -13.28
CA LEU A 203 2.58 3.86 -13.71
C LEU A 203 1.61 4.37 -12.66
N ARG A 204 0.54 5.00 -13.11
CA ARG A 204 -0.64 5.24 -12.28
C ARG A 204 -1.58 4.06 -12.43
N VAL A 205 -1.94 3.44 -11.32
CA VAL A 205 -2.92 2.35 -11.27
C VAL A 205 -4.19 2.91 -10.67
N GLU A 206 -5.28 2.79 -11.40
CA GLU A 206 -6.64 3.05 -10.92
C GLU A 206 -7.30 1.70 -10.66
N LEU A 207 -7.39 1.33 -9.39
CA LEU A 207 -8.00 0.10 -8.91
C LEU A 207 -9.46 0.37 -8.55
N THR A 208 -10.38 -0.36 -9.18
CA THR A 208 -11.79 -0.38 -8.81
C THR A 208 -12.06 -1.66 -8.04
N ILE A 209 -12.57 -1.50 -6.81
CA ILE A 209 -12.89 -2.58 -5.89
C ILE A 209 -14.42 -2.67 -5.79
N THR A 210 -14.95 -3.80 -6.22
CA THR A 210 -16.39 -4.09 -6.21
C THR A 210 -16.68 -5.16 -5.16
N PRO A 211 -17.44 -4.86 -4.09
CA PRO A 211 -17.80 -5.87 -3.11
C PRO A 211 -18.77 -6.92 -3.67
N ASP A 212 -18.35 -8.19 -3.71
CA ASP A 212 -19.15 -9.31 -4.20
C ASP A 212 -19.57 -10.24 -3.03
N PHE A 213 -20.28 -9.67 -2.05
CA PHE A 213 -20.84 -10.44 -0.94
C PHE A 213 -22.00 -9.71 -0.26
N GLN A 214 -22.86 -10.48 0.41
CA GLN A 214 -24.01 -9.96 1.16
C GLN A 214 -23.57 -9.51 2.56
N TRP A 215 -23.70 -8.22 2.83
CA TRP A 215 -23.38 -7.67 4.14
C TRP A 215 -24.38 -8.10 5.22
N ASP A 216 -23.87 -8.64 6.34
CA ASP A 216 -24.63 -8.90 7.56
C ASP A 216 -23.93 -8.25 8.75
N GLU A 217 -24.56 -7.24 9.36
CA GLU A 217 -23.99 -6.49 10.49
C GLU A 217 -23.67 -7.38 11.70
N LYS A 218 -24.35 -8.52 11.86
CA LYS A 218 -24.07 -9.47 12.95
C LYS A 218 -22.75 -10.24 12.74
N ILE A 219 -22.28 -10.31 11.50
CA ILE A 219 -21.09 -11.07 11.10
C ILE A 219 -19.92 -10.12 10.85
N HIS A 220 -20.15 -9.07 10.04
CA HIS A 220 -19.13 -8.11 9.59
C HIS A 220 -18.98 -6.90 10.51
N GLY A 221 -19.99 -6.60 11.32
CA GLY A 221 -20.03 -5.37 12.12
C GLY A 221 -20.21 -4.12 11.25
N GLN A 222 -19.57 -3.02 11.67
CA GLN A 222 -19.69 -1.70 11.03
C GLN A 222 -18.78 -1.51 9.82
N SER A 223 -17.65 -2.23 9.79
CA SER A 223 -16.64 -2.10 8.74
C SER A 223 -15.75 -3.34 8.68
N GLU A 224 -15.35 -3.70 7.47
CA GLU A 224 -14.39 -4.74 7.17
C GLU A 224 -13.12 -4.14 6.58
N ALA A 225 -11.99 -4.64 7.03
CA ALA A 225 -10.68 -4.11 6.69
C ALA A 225 -9.94 -5.04 5.74
N PHE A 226 -9.22 -4.46 4.79
CA PHE A 226 -8.43 -5.15 3.80
C PHE A 226 -7.10 -4.42 3.58
N TRP A 227 -6.09 -5.19 3.19
CA TRP A 227 -4.81 -4.69 2.73
C TRP A 227 -4.77 -4.79 1.21
N ILE A 228 -4.50 -3.67 0.55
CA ILE A 228 -4.15 -3.63 -0.87
C ILE A 228 -2.64 -3.76 -0.93
N LEU A 229 -2.14 -4.79 -1.60
CA LEU A 229 -0.72 -5.07 -1.77
C LEU A 229 -0.44 -5.16 -3.27
N VAL A 230 0.53 -4.40 -3.75
CA VAL A 230 1.07 -4.57 -5.11
C VAL A 230 2.43 -5.19 -4.99
N GLU A 231 2.59 -6.34 -5.60
CA GLU A 231 3.79 -7.16 -5.54
C GLU A 231 4.43 -7.25 -6.93
N ASP A 232 5.74 -7.50 -6.93
CA ASP A 232 6.51 -7.77 -8.14
C ASP A 232 6.19 -9.13 -8.76
N VAL A 233 6.92 -9.50 -9.83
CA VAL A 233 6.69 -10.75 -10.59
C VAL A 233 6.91 -11.99 -9.74
N ASP A 234 7.88 -11.92 -8.83
CA ASP A 234 8.29 -13.04 -7.98
C ASP A 234 7.51 -13.07 -6.64
N SER A 235 6.62 -12.10 -6.42
CA SER A 235 5.92 -11.89 -5.15
C SER A 235 6.87 -11.82 -3.95
N GLU A 236 8.05 -11.23 -4.11
CA GLU A 236 9.05 -11.05 -3.06
C GLU A 236 8.99 -9.65 -2.46
N VAL A 237 8.77 -8.63 -3.30
CA VAL A 237 8.81 -7.22 -2.93
C VAL A 237 7.43 -6.59 -3.04
N ILE A 238 7.01 -5.88 -2.00
CA ILE A 238 5.80 -5.05 -2.00
C ILE A 238 6.16 -3.67 -2.57
N LEU A 239 5.71 -3.39 -3.79
CA LEU A 239 5.93 -2.11 -4.48
C LEU A 239 5.05 -0.99 -3.93
N HIS A 240 3.85 -1.34 -3.47
CA HIS A 240 2.90 -0.42 -2.87
C HIS A 240 1.97 -1.16 -1.91
N HIS A 241 1.64 -0.55 -0.78
CA HIS A 241 0.59 -1.05 0.09
C HIS A 241 -0.28 0.07 0.64
N GLU A 242 -1.57 -0.23 0.81
CA GLU A 242 -2.54 0.70 1.40
C GLU A 242 -3.58 -0.08 2.23
N TYR A 243 -4.06 0.56 3.30
CA TYR A 243 -5.12 0.00 4.14
C TYR A 243 -6.49 0.47 3.64
N PHE A 244 -7.32 -0.48 3.20
CA PHE A 244 -8.66 -0.24 2.69
C PHE A 244 -9.72 -0.63 3.74
N LEU A 245 -10.62 0.30 4.06
CA LEU A 245 -11.69 0.07 5.03
C LEU A 245 -13.05 0.15 4.34
N LEU A 246 -13.68 -1.00 4.12
CA LEU A 246 -15.03 -1.12 3.59
C LEU A 246 -16.05 -0.89 4.70
N LYS A 247 -16.81 0.21 4.62
CA LYS A 247 -17.86 0.53 5.60
C LYS A 247 -19.20 -0.07 5.16
N ALA A 248 -20.03 -0.48 6.12
CA ALA A 248 -21.35 -1.05 5.85
C ALA A 248 -22.24 -0.15 4.95
N LYS A 249 -22.11 1.18 5.11
CA LYS A 249 -22.89 2.16 4.32
C LYS A 249 -22.57 2.15 2.83
N TYR A 250 -21.36 1.73 2.45
CA TYR A 250 -20.87 1.75 1.08
C TYR A 250 -20.69 0.33 0.54
N CYS A 251 -21.27 -0.69 1.19
CA CYS A 251 -21.01 -2.09 0.83
C CYS A 251 -21.51 -2.51 -0.56
N GLN A 252 -22.30 -1.68 -1.23
CA GLN A 252 -22.80 -1.92 -2.60
C GLN A 252 -22.13 -1.02 -3.64
N ASP A 253 -21.34 -0.03 -3.21
CA ASP A 253 -20.74 0.95 -4.11
C ASP A 253 -19.36 0.45 -4.59
N ASP A 254 -19.00 0.83 -5.81
CA ASP A 254 -17.65 0.62 -6.32
C ASP A 254 -16.68 1.63 -5.68
N HIS A 255 -15.53 1.13 -5.23
CA HIS A 255 -14.51 1.97 -4.60
C HIS A 255 -13.32 2.14 -5.51
N LEU A 256 -12.99 3.40 -5.83
CA LEU A 256 -11.85 3.74 -6.67
C LEU A 256 -10.65 4.14 -5.82
N VAL A 257 -9.55 3.41 -5.95
CA VAL A 257 -8.28 3.70 -5.29
C VAL A 257 -7.24 4.01 -6.36
N LYS A 258 -6.52 5.13 -6.21
CA LYS A 258 -5.52 5.58 -7.18
C LYS A 258 -4.17 5.68 -6.50
N PHE A 259 -3.20 4.96 -7.03
CA PHE A 259 -1.83 4.97 -6.52
C PHE A 259 -0.83 4.86 -7.67
N PHE A 260 0.44 5.09 -7.35
CA PHE A 260 1.54 5.01 -8.30
C PHE A 260 2.43 3.83 -7.96
N VAL A 261 2.88 3.11 -8.99
CA VAL A 261 3.82 2.00 -8.85
C VAL A 261 5.05 2.27 -9.71
N PRO A 262 6.25 2.01 -9.18
CA PRO A 262 7.47 2.11 -9.96
C PRO A 262 7.51 0.99 -11.00
N VAL A 263 8.13 1.28 -12.14
CA VAL A 263 8.44 0.30 -13.18
C VAL A 263 9.90 0.40 -13.54
N PHE A 264 10.53 -0.75 -13.72
CA PHE A 264 11.95 -0.88 -14.02
C PHE A 264 12.14 -1.40 -15.44
N GLU A 265 13.25 -1.04 -16.06
CA GLU A 265 13.70 -1.62 -17.33
C GLU A 265 14.76 -2.72 -17.04
N PRO A 266 14.64 -3.93 -17.61
CA PRO A 266 13.63 -4.38 -18.56
C PRO A 266 12.24 -4.53 -17.93
N LEU A 267 11.19 -4.18 -18.71
CA LEU A 267 9.80 -4.18 -18.25
C LEU A 267 9.40 -5.60 -17.79
N PRO A 268 8.97 -5.78 -16.53
CA PRO A 268 8.49 -7.07 -16.06
C PRO A 268 7.23 -7.52 -16.84
N PRO A 269 6.95 -8.83 -16.93
CA PRO A 269 5.77 -9.32 -17.65
C PRO A 269 4.44 -8.91 -17.02
N GLN A 270 4.39 -8.88 -15.68
CA GLN A 270 3.20 -8.54 -14.91
C GLN A 270 3.56 -8.19 -13.46
N TYR A 271 2.70 -7.46 -12.79
CA TYR A 271 2.67 -7.35 -11.32
C TYR A 271 1.46 -8.08 -10.76
N PHE A 272 1.47 -8.36 -9.47
CA PHE A 272 0.33 -8.95 -8.79
C PHE A 272 -0.29 -7.94 -7.84
N LEU A 273 -1.56 -7.61 -8.08
CA LEU A 273 -2.35 -6.84 -7.14
C LEU A 273 -3.14 -7.81 -6.29
N ARG A 274 -2.91 -7.78 -4.99
CA ARG A 274 -3.53 -8.68 -4.03
C ARG A 274 -4.30 -7.87 -3.00
N ILE A 275 -5.59 -8.14 -2.86
CA ILE A 275 -6.38 -7.64 -1.74
C ILE A 275 -6.61 -8.78 -0.76
N VAL A 276 -6.19 -8.58 0.49
CA VAL A 276 -6.31 -9.58 1.56
C VAL A 276 -7.08 -8.97 2.72
N SER A 277 -8.11 -9.67 3.21
CA SER A 277 -8.81 -9.23 4.44
C SER A 277 -7.85 -9.14 5.61
N ASP A 278 -8.00 -8.20 6.53
CA ASP A 278 -7.20 -8.13 7.75
C ASP A 278 -7.63 -9.22 8.77
N ARG A 279 -8.89 -9.67 8.71
CA ARG A 279 -9.52 -10.51 9.76
C ARG A 279 -10.01 -11.88 9.30
N TRP A 280 -10.27 -12.04 8.00
CA TRP A 280 -10.85 -13.26 7.44
C TRP A 280 -9.77 -14.12 6.79
N ILE A 281 -9.77 -15.40 7.13
CA ILE A 281 -8.90 -16.44 6.54
C ILE A 281 -9.56 -16.92 5.24
N GLY A 282 -8.79 -16.99 4.16
CA GLY A 282 -9.28 -17.36 2.83
C GLY A 282 -10.03 -16.27 2.08
N ALA A 283 -10.15 -15.07 2.66
CA ALA A 283 -10.69 -13.88 1.98
C ALA A 283 -9.53 -13.11 1.36
N GLU A 284 -9.10 -13.58 0.19
CA GLU A 284 -8.09 -12.93 -0.63
C GLU A 284 -8.49 -12.97 -2.10
N THR A 285 -8.07 -11.97 -2.85
CA THR A 285 -8.26 -11.92 -4.29
C THR A 285 -6.99 -11.37 -4.92
N GLN A 286 -6.46 -12.09 -5.90
CA GLN A 286 -5.24 -11.74 -6.60
C GLN A 286 -5.55 -11.50 -8.08
N LEU A 287 -5.15 -10.34 -8.57
CA LEU A 287 -5.32 -9.91 -9.95
C LEU A 287 -3.95 -9.71 -10.60
N PRO A 288 -3.58 -10.50 -11.61
CA PRO A 288 -2.37 -10.25 -12.39
C PRO A 288 -2.56 -9.04 -13.30
N VAL A 289 -1.68 -8.05 -13.15
CA VAL A 289 -1.64 -6.82 -13.92
C VAL A 289 -0.58 -6.98 -15.02
N SER A 290 -1.00 -7.38 -16.23
CA SER A 290 -0.07 -7.65 -17.33
C SER A 290 0.39 -6.38 -18.04
N PHE A 291 1.68 -6.32 -18.37
CA PHE A 291 2.28 -5.20 -19.11
C PHE A 291 2.59 -5.51 -20.58
N ARG A 292 2.12 -6.65 -21.11
CA ARG A 292 2.42 -7.09 -22.49
C ARG A 292 2.01 -6.11 -23.58
N HIS A 293 0.90 -5.39 -23.38
CA HIS A 293 0.38 -4.39 -24.32
C HIS A 293 0.59 -2.96 -23.82
N LEU A 294 1.45 -2.77 -22.82
CA LEU A 294 1.70 -1.47 -22.23
C LEU A 294 2.67 -0.67 -23.11
N ILE A 295 2.17 0.41 -23.70
CA ILE A 295 3.00 1.35 -24.45
C ILE A 295 3.52 2.39 -23.47
N LEU A 296 4.81 2.30 -23.13
CA LEU A 296 5.46 3.32 -22.31
C LEU A 296 5.68 4.59 -23.14
N PRO A 297 5.56 5.78 -22.53
CA PRO A 297 5.87 7.03 -23.22
C PRO A 297 7.35 7.06 -23.61
N GLU A 298 7.66 7.91 -24.59
CA GLU A 298 9.04 8.17 -24.96
C GLU A 298 9.82 8.75 -23.79
N LYS A 299 11.14 8.53 -23.78
CA LYS A 299 12.00 9.09 -22.74
C LYS A 299 12.02 10.60 -22.92
N ASN A 300 11.73 11.34 -21.84
CA ASN A 300 11.86 12.79 -21.87
C ASN A 300 13.25 13.17 -22.36
N LEU A 301 13.30 14.15 -23.27
CA LEU A 301 14.56 14.74 -23.71
C LEU A 301 15.28 15.33 -22.48
N PRO A 302 16.62 15.28 -22.45
CA PRO A 302 17.36 15.93 -21.38
C PRO A 302 16.99 17.42 -21.32
N PRO A 303 16.91 18.01 -20.11
CA PRO A 303 16.65 19.44 -20.00
C PRO A 303 17.76 20.24 -20.68
N THR A 304 17.40 21.41 -21.22
CA THR A 304 18.38 22.33 -21.79
C THR A 304 19.41 22.73 -20.73
N GLU A 305 20.69 22.58 -21.05
CA GLU A 305 21.77 22.93 -20.13
C GLU A 305 21.75 24.41 -19.81
N LEU A 306 21.96 24.73 -18.53
CA LEU A 306 22.16 26.10 -18.08
C LEU A 306 23.61 26.47 -18.37
N LEU A 307 23.82 27.34 -19.36
CA LEU A 307 25.13 27.81 -19.75
C LEU A 307 25.68 28.76 -18.68
N ASP A 308 26.96 28.63 -18.36
CA ASP A 308 27.67 29.53 -17.44
C ASP A 308 27.99 30.86 -18.15
N LEU A 309 26.93 31.62 -18.43
CA LEU A 309 27.00 32.93 -19.06
C LEU A 309 27.35 33.98 -18.01
N GLN A 310 28.04 35.02 -18.45
CA GLN A 310 28.25 36.20 -17.61
C GLN A 310 26.89 36.80 -17.24
N PRO A 311 26.62 37.03 -15.94
CA PRO A 311 25.36 37.59 -15.49
C PRO A 311 25.02 38.87 -16.24
N LEU A 312 23.82 38.94 -16.81
CA LEU A 312 23.42 40.06 -17.62
C LEU A 312 23.12 41.28 -16.74
N PRO A 313 23.81 42.42 -16.91
CA PRO A 313 23.49 43.63 -16.18
C PRO A 313 22.16 44.21 -16.69
N ILE A 314 21.47 45.00 -15.85
CA ILE A 314 20.21 45.64 -16.25
C ILE A 314 20.39 46.58 -17.45
N SER A 315 21.59 47.16 -17.62
CA SER A 315 21.95 48.00 -18.76
C SER A 315 21.82 47.30 -20.12
N ALA A 316 21.66 45.97 -20.14
CA ALA A 316 21.35 45.22 -21.35
C ALA A 316 19.96 45.53 -21.93
N LEU A 317 19.05 46.15 -21.17
CA LEU A 317 17.73 46.59 -21.65
C LEU A 317 17.80 47.76 -22.65
N ARG A 318 18.91 48.53 -22.64
CA ARG A 318 19.22 49.65 -23.56
C ARG A 318 18.24 50.83 -23.52
N GLU A 319 17.40 50.91 -22.50
CA GLU A 319 16.39 51.95 -22.34
C GLU A 319 16.33 52.40 -20.86
N PRO A 320 16.66 53.66 -20.53
CA PRO A 320 16.81 54.12 -19.15
C PRO A 320 15.49 54.02 -18.36
N ASN A 321 14.35 54.17 -19.04
CA ASN A 321 13.03 54.00 -18.43
C ASN A 321 12.76 52.55 -18.01
N PHE A 322 13.27 51.57 -18.76
CA PHE A 322 13.10 50.15 -18.46
C PHE A 322 14.11 49.69 -17.41
N GLU A 323 15.32 50.26 -17.43
CA GLU A 323 16.34 50.01 -16.41
C GLU A 323 15.88 50.46 -15.02
N GLY A 324 15.22 51.62 -14.93
CA GLY A 324 14.66 52.14 -13.69
C GLY A 324 13.63 51.23 -13.00
N LEU A 325 12.99 50.31 -13.73
CA LEU A 325 12.03 49.34 -13.16
C LEU A 325 12.70 48.27 -12.29
N TYR A 326 13.99 47.98 -12.54
CA TYR A 326 14.70 46.88 -11.91
C TYR A 326 15.90 47.32 -11.06
N MET A 327 16.43 48.52 -11.29
CA MET A 327 17.64 49.03 -10.64
C MET A 327 17.61 48.95 -9.11
N ASP A 328 16.44 49.19 -8.51
CA ASP A 328 16.26 49.14 -7.05
C ASP A 328 16.06 47.72 -6.50
N LYS A 329 15.79 46.73 -7.36
CA LYS A 329 15.51 45.34 -6.95
C LYS A 329 16.74 44.46 -6.97
N PHE A 330 17.55 44.53 -8.04
CA PHE A 330 18.75 43.70 -8.20
C PHE A 330 19.68 44.32 -9.23
N PRO A 331 21.02 44.17 -9.14
CA PRO A 331 21.96 44.77 -10.09
C PRO A 331 22.13 43.99 -11.40
N GLN A 332 21.83 42.69 -11.39
CA GLN A 332 22.05 41.75 -12.50
C GLN A 332 20.93 40.72 -12.55
N PHE A 333 20.59 40.25 -13.75
CA PHE A 333 19.63 39.17 -13.95
C PHE A 333 20.20 37.82 -13.55
N ASN A 334 19.33 36.90 -13.14
CA ASN A 334 19.75 35.55 -12.77
C ASN A 334 20.24 34.75 -14.00
N PRO A 335 20.91 33.61 -13.82
CA PRO A 335 21.44 32.82 -14.95
C PRO A 335 20.37 32.36 -15.96
N ILE A 336 19.18 31.99 -15.48
CA ILE A 336 18.07 31.55 -16.37
C ILE A 336 17.58 32.73 -17.21
N GLN A 337 17.32 33.88 -16.57
CA GLN A 337 16.93 35.13 -17.21
C GLN A 337 17.99 35.57 -18.23
N THR A 338 19.28 35.48 -17.87
CA THR A 338 20.41 35.81 -18.75
C THR A 338 20.42 34.93 -20.01
N GLN A 339 20.24 33.62 -19.85
CA GLN A 339 20.24 32.68 -20.98
C GLN A 339 19.04 32.87 -21.92
N VAL A 340 17.85 33.15 -21.38
CA VAL A 340 16.65 33.37 -22.22
C VAL A 340 16.53 34.79 -22.75
N PHE A 341 17.29 35.75 -22.22
CA PHE A 341 17.15 37.17 -22.54
C PHE A 341 17.22 37.44 -24.04
N ASN A 342 18.21 36.86 -24.73
CA ASN A 342 18.37 37.09 -26.16
C ASN A 342 17.18 36.56 -26.98
N ALA A 343 16.66 35.39 -26.60
CA ALA A 343 15.51 34.78 -27.28
C ALA A 343 14.22 35.59 -27.05
N VAL A 344 13.99 36.10 -25.84
CA VAL A 344 12.74 36.80 -25.49
C VAL A 344 12.80 38.29 -25.85
N TYR A 345 13.92 38.95 -25.61
CA TYR A 345 14.06 40.40 -25.80
C TYR A 345 14.54 40.79 -27.20
N ASN A 346 15.30 39.93 -27.90
CA ASN A 346 15.83 40.22 -29.25
C ASN A 346 15.24 39.37 -30.40
N SER A 347 14.46 38.29 -30.13
CA SER A 347 13.64 37.59 -31.14
C SER A 347 12.12 37.79 -30.99
N GLU A 348 11.36 37.53 -32.06
CA GLU A 348 9.88 37.50 -32.09
C GLU A 348 9.32 36.06 -32.03
N ASP A 349 10.20 35.07 -31.89
CA ASP A 349 9.80 33.67 -31.85
C ASP A 349 8.97 33.33 -30.60
N ASN A 350 8.12 32.31 -30.72
CA ASN A 350 7.43 31.74 -29.57
C ASN A 350 8.44 31.01 -28.66
N VAL A 351 8.58 31.47 -27.42
CA VAL A 351 9.53 30.90 -26.44
C VAL A 351 8.79 30.12 -25.36
N PHE A 352 9.23 28.90 -25.08
CA PHE A 352 8.82 28.11 -23.92
C PHE A 352 9.90 28.14 -22.84
N VAL A 353 9.54 28.50 -21.60
CA VAL A 353 10.47 28.53 -20.46
C VAL A 353 9.97 27.63 -19.33
N GLY A 354 10.57 26.44 -19.26
CA GLY A 354 10.36 25.51 -18.15
C GLY A 354 11.42 25.69 -17.06
N ALA A 355 11.06 26.35 -15.96
CA ALA A 355 11.95 26.52 -14.81
C ALA A 355 11.19 26.33 -13.48
N PRO A 356 11.87 25.94 -12.38
CA PRO A 356 11.27 25.81 -11.06
C PRO A 356 10.56 27.09 -10.57
N THR A 357 9.65 26.94 -9.62
CA THR A 357 9.03 28.09 -8.94
C THR A 357 10.10 28.87 -8.17
N GLY A 358 10.07 30.21 -8.28
CA GLY A 358 11.10 31.08 -7.70
C GLY A 358 12.25 31.45 -8.65
N SER A 359 12.36 30.83 -9.84
CA SER A 359 13.39 31.16 -10.84
C SER A 359 13.19 32.51 -11.57
N GLY A 360 12.24 33.35 -11.12
CA GLY A 360 12.00 34.66 -11.72
C GLY A 360 11.33 34.62 -13.10
N LYS A 361 10.49 33.62 -13.38
CA LYS A 361 9.75 33.48 -14.64
C LYS A 361 8.87 34.70 -14.98
N THR A 362 8.34 35.38 -13.97
CA THR A 362 7.55 36.60 -14.17
C THR A 362 8.37 37.70 -14.82
N THR A 363 9.63 37.90 -14.40
CA THR A 363 10.55 38.85 -15.04
C THR A 363 10.86 38.48 -16.50
N ILE A 364 10.89 37.19 -16.82
CA ILE A 364 11.06 36.73 -18.21
C ILE A 364 9.84 37.14 -19.06
N ALA A 365 8.63 37.02 -18.52
CA ALA A 365 7.44 37.53 -19.19
C ALA A 365 7.47 39.06 -19.34
N GLU A 366 8.02 39.78 -18.35
CA GLU A 366 8.20 41.23 -18.42
C GLU A 366 9.14 41.64 -19.56
N PHE A 367 10.18 40.86 -19.89
CA PHE A 367 11.01 41.13 -21.07
C PHE A 367 10.21 41.14 -22.38
N ALA A 368 9.26 40.21 -22.53
CA ALA A 368 8.40 40.17 -23.71
C ALA A 368 7.46 41.39 -23.77
N VAL A 369 6.94 41.82 -22.62
CA VAL A 369 6.13 43.05 -22.51
C VAL A 369 6.95 44.28 -22.90
N LEU A 370 8.16 44.42 -22.35
CA LEU A 370 9.04 45.55 -22.63
C LEU A 370 9.43 45.63 -24.11
N ARG A 371 9.76 44.49 -24.73
CA ARG A 371 10.01 44.42 -26.17
C ARG A 371 8.79 44.87 -26.97
N MET A 372 7.60 44.37 -26.64
CA MET A 372 6.35 44.75 -27.31
C MET A 372 6.16 46.27 -27.25
N LEU A 373 6.38 46.89 -26.09
CA LEU A 373 6.28 48.35 -25.92
C LEU A 373 7.32 49.12 -26.73
N GLN A 374 8.52 48.57 -26.90
CA GLN A 374 9.56 49.16 -27.73
C GLN A 374 9.18 49.14 -29.22
N GLN A 375 8.54 48.07 -29.70
CA GLN A 375 8.15 47.92 -31.10
C GLN A 375 6.83 48.62 -31.44
N ASN A 376 5.83 48.53 -30.55
CA ASN A 376 4.51 49.09 -30.75
C ASN A 376 3.95 49.63 -29.42
N PRO A 377 4.03 50.96 -29.19
CA PRO A 377 3.50 51.60 -27.98
C PRO A 377 1.99 51.38 -27.75
N HIS A 378 1.22 51.02 -28.78
CA HIS A 378 -0.21 50.73 -28.70
C HIS A 378 -0.55 49.24 -28.75
N GLY A 379 0.46 48.38 -28.68
CA GLY A 379 0.25 46.93 -28.64
C GLY A 379 -0.47 46.50 -27.36
N ARG A 380 -1.09 45.32 -27.42
CA ARG A 380 -1.86 44.75 -26.30
C ARG A 380 -1.25 43.41 -25.92
N VAL A 381 -1.04 43.21 -24.62
CA VAL A 381 -0.59 41.94 -24.05
C VAL A 381 -1.71 41.35 -23.21
N VAL A 382 -1.92 40.05 -23.34
CA VAL A 382 -2.78 39.26 -22.45
C VAL A 382 -1.87 38.33 -21.66
N TYR A 383 -1.84 38.49 -20.34
CA TYR A 383 -1.09 37.63 -19.43
C TYR A 383 -2.07 36.69 -18.72
N LEU A 384 -1.90 35.38 -18.94
CA LEU A 384 -2.79 34.35 -18.40
C LEU A 384 -2.13 33.62 -17.24
N VAL A 385 -2.88 33.44 -16.16
CA VAL A 385 -2.49 32.66 -14.97
C VAL A 385 -3.63 31.73 -14.56
N SER A 386 -3.30 30.60 -13.95
CA SER A 386 -4.27 29.57 -13.58
C SER A 386 -5.03 29.83 -12.28
N ARG A 387 -4.69 30.89 -11.53
CA ARG A 387 -5.27 31.22 -10.24
C ARG A 387 -5.49 32.72 -10.09
N ASP A 388 -6.65 33.12 -9.60
CA ASP A 388 -7.04 34.53 -9.44
C ASP A 388 -6.12 35.27 -8.46
N SER A 389 -5.73 34.64 -7.35
CA SER A 389 -4.80 35.25 -6.39
C SER A 389 -3.43 35.57 -6.97
N LEU A 390 -2.97 34.80 -7.96
CA LEU A 390 -1.75 35.12 -8.70
C LEU A 390 -1.98 36.24 -9.70
N ALA A 391 -3.18 36.32 -10.29
CA ALA A 391 -3.55 37.41 -11.18
C ALA A 391 -3.54 38.75 -10.44
N GLU A 392 -4.13 38.82 -9.24
CA GLU A 392 -4.14 40.01 -8.40
C GLU A 392 -2.73 40.45 -8.01
N LEU A 393 -1.87 39.52 -7.57
CA LEU A 393 -0.49 39.80 -7.20
C LEU A 393 0.31 40.37 -8.38
N VAL A 394 0.20 39.73 -9.55
CA VAL A 394 0.88 40.21 -10.77
C VAL A 394 0.30 41.53 -11.22
N PHE A 395 -1.02 41.71 -11.16
CA PHE A 395 -1.68 42.96 -11.50
C PHE A 395 -1.20 44.11 -10.62
N MET A 396 -1.10 43.93 -9.31
CA MET A 396 -0.59 44.97 -8.41
C MET A 396 0.87 45.34 -8.70
N ASP A 397 1.76 44.35 -8.89
CA ASP A 397 3.17 44.62 -9.22
C ASP A 397 3.32 45.27 -10.60
N TRP A 398 2.58 44.79 -11.61
CA TRP A 398 2.62 45.34 -12.96
C TRP A 398 1.95 46.70 -13.08
N HIS A 399 0.89 46.97 -12.31
CA HIS A 399 0.27 48.28 -12.25
C HIS A 399 1.22 49.32 -11.66
N GLN A 400 1.97 48.97 -10.61
CA GLN A 400 3.01 49.83 -10.06
C GLN A 400 4.16 50.05 -11.05
N LYS A 401 4.67 48.99 -11.69
CA LYS A 401 5.80 49.07 -12.65
C LYS A 401 5.44 49.79 -13.95
N PHE A 402 4.41 49.32 -14.64
CA PHE A 402 4.06 49.76 -16.01
C PHE A 402 3.04 50.91 -16.03
N GLY A 403 2.22 51.04 -14.99
CA GLY A 403 1.20 52.09 -14.90
C GLY A 403 1.81 53.49 -14.73
N LEU A 404 2.86 53.62 -13.91
CA LEU A 404 3.55 54.89 -13.67
C LEU A 404 4.49 55.30 -14.81
N THR A 405 5.08 54.32 -15.50
CA THR A 405 6.23 54.55 -16.40
C THR A 405 5.85 54.59 -17.88
N SER A 406 4.69 54.03 -18.27
CA SER A 406 4.32 53.85 -19.68
C SER A 406 2.87 54.20 -20.01
N GLY A 407 2.06 54.68 -19.06
CA GLY A 407 0.67 55.08 -19.28
C GLY A 407 -0.27 53.92 -19.66
N LEU A 408 0.12 52.68 -19.40
CA LEU A 408 -0.65 51.49 -19.73
C LEU A 408 -1.87 51.35 -18.82
N GLN A 409 -3.06 51.27 -19.42
CA GLN A 409 -4.30 50.95 -18.71
C GLN A 409 -4.41 49.42 -18.54
N GLY A 410 -3.97 48.90 -17.40
CA GLY A 410 -4.25 47.53 -17.00
C GLY A 410 -5.74 47.34 -16.72
N ARG A 411 -6.38 46.38 -17.38
CA ARG A 411 -7.74 45.91 -17.02
C ARG A 411 -7.65 44.42 -16.71
N GLN A 412 -8.09 44.05 -15.51
CA GLN A 412 -8.39 42.66 -15.18
C GLN A 412 -9.72 42.32 -15.85
N ALA A 413 -9.75 41.23 -16.61
CA ALA A 413 -10.97 40.69 -17.21
C ALA A 413 -11.27 39.37 -16.51
N ASP A 414 -12.53 39.22 -16.06
CA ASP A 414 -13.04 38.04 -15.36
C ASP A 414 -13.22 36.82 -16.28
#